data_AF-A0A252F0R9-F1
#
_entry.id   AF-A0A252F0R9-F1
#
_cell.length_a   1.000
_cell.length_b   1.000
_cell.length_c   1.000
_cell.angle_alpha   90.00
_cell.angle_beta   90.00
_cell.angle_gamma   90.00
#
_symmetry.space_group_name_H-M   'P 1'
#
loop_
_entity.id
_entity.type
_entity.pdbx_description
1 polymer ?
#
loop_
_entity_poly.entity_id
_entity_poly.type
_entity_poly.pdbx_seq_one_letter_code
_entity_poly.pdbx_strand_id
1 'polypeptide(L)' 'MFGIPDHKDEVGSQAYAEDGIVQKAFRKAKEACPELYMIGDVCMCEYLSLIHISD' A
#
# COMPACT_ATOMS: atom_id res chain seq x y z
N MET A 1 -3.39 -5.53 5.18
CA MET A 1 -2.53 -4.36 5.36
C MET A 1 -3.16 -3.26 4.54
N PHE A 2 -3.43 -2.12 5.15
CA PHE A 2 -3.93 -0.93 4.47
C PHE A 2 -2.84 0.14 4.55
N GLY A 3 -2.52 0.77 3.42
CA GLY A 3 -1.47 1.78 3.31
C GLY A 3 -2.02 3.19 3.33
N ILE A 4 -1.36 4.09 4.05
CA ILE A 4 -1.60 5.53 3.95
C ILE A 4 -0.30 6.14 3.43
N PRO A 5 -0.22 6.49 2.14
CA PRO A 5 0.99 7.06 1.58
C PRO A 5 1.13 8.54 1.98
N ASP A 6 2.37 9.01 2.07
CA ASP A 6 2.66 10.44 2.32
C ASP A 6 2.27 11.33 1.14
N HIS A 7 2.26 10.76 -0.07
CA HIS A 7 1.88 11.44 -1.30
C HIS A 7 0.89 10.60 -2.11
N LYS A 8 -0.07 11.29 -2.73
CA LYS A 8 -1.04 10.71 -3.66
C LYS A 8 -0.89 11.36 -5.02
N ASP A 9 -1.02 10.57 -6.08
CA ASP A 9 -0.94 11.06 -7.46
C ASP A 9 -2.04 10.45 -8.33
N GLU A 10 -2.17 10.92 -9.56
CA GLU A 10 -3.29 10.56 -10.44
C GLU A 10 -3.24 9.10 -10.93
N VAL A 11 -2.11 8.42 -10.74
CA VAL A 11 -1.91 7.03 -11.21
C VAL A 11 -1.70 6.05 -10.05
N GLY A 12 -1.78 6.52 -8.80
CA GLY A 12 -1.55 5.73 -7.60
C GLY A 12 -0.14 5.14 -7.52
N SER A 13 0.91 5.88 -7.91
CA SER A 13 2.27 5.31 -8.07
C SER A 13 2.80 4.61 -6.82
N GLN A 14 2.38 5.09 -5.64
CA GLN A 14 2.77 4.53 -4.35
C GLN A 14 2.16 3.15 -4.05
N ALA A 15 1.10 2.73 -4.74
CA ALA A 15 0.50 1.40 -4.56
C ALA A 15 1.44 0.28 -5.02
N TYR A 16 2.24 0.53 -6.06
CA TYR A 16 3.15 -0.45 -6.67
C TYR A 16 4.63 -0.07 -6.56
N ALA A 17 4.96 1.01 -5.85
CA ALA A 17 6.34 1.36 -5.55
C ALA A 17 7.03 0.23 -4.76
N GLU A 18 8.22 -0.18 -5.19
CA GLU A 18 9.01 -1.24 -4.54
C GLU A 18 9.31 -0.92 -3.05
N ASP A 19 9.46 0.38 -2.76
CA ASP A 19 9.67 0.92 -1.42
C ASP A 19 8.44 1.64 -0.84
N GLY A 20 7.24 1.38 -1.37
CA GLY A 20 5.99 1.94 -0.84
C GLY A 20 5.71 1.55 0.61
N ILE A 21 4.78 2.27 1.25
CA ILE A 21 4.52 2.12 2.69
C ILE A 21 4.05 0.71 3.07
N VAL A 22 3.21 0.09 2.25
CA VAL A 22 2.73 -1.29 2.45
C VAL A 22 3.87 -2.30 2.31
N GLN A 23 4.75 -2.10 1.32
CA GLN A 23 5.91 -2.94 1.05
C GLN A 23 6.91 -2.87 2.21
N LYS A 24 7.20 -1.65 2.70
CA LYS A 24 8.02 -1.43 3.91
C LYS A 24 7.41 -2.09 5.14
N ALA A 25 6.09 -1.95 5.33
CA ALA A 25 5.40 -2.54 6.46
C ALA A 25 5.41 -4.08 6.42
N PHE A 26 5.22 -4.71 5.26
CA PHE A 26 5.29 -6.17 5.13
C PHE A 26 6.68 -6.72 5.43
N ARG A 27 7.75 -6.06 4.95
CA ARG A 27 9.13 -6.46 5.27
C ARG A 27 9.36 -6.44 6.78
N LYS A 28 9.02 -5.34 7.45
CA LYS A 28 9.13 -5.22 8.91
C LYS A 28 8.26 -6.23 9.66
N ALA A 29 7.04 -6.49 9.18
CA ALA A 29 6.14 -7.47 9.80
C ALA A 29 6.73 -8.89 9.73
N LYS A 30 7.34 -9.29 8.60
CA LYS A 30 8.02 -10.58 8.49
C LYS A 30 9.30 -10.68 9.29
N GLU A 31 10.07 -9.60 9.39
CA GLU A 31 11.23 -9.55 10.27
C GLU A 31 10.83 -9.77 11.74
N ALA A 32 9.75 -9.13 12.18
CA ALA A 32 9.27 -9.25 13.56
C ALA A 32 8.54 -10.57 13.83
N CYS A 33 7.82 -11.11 12.85
CA CYS A 33 7.08 -12.36 12.97
C CYS A 33 7.09 -13.14 11.63
N PRO A 34 8.10 -13.99 11.40
CA PRO A 34 8.27 -14.73 10.15
C PRO A 34 7.07 -15.63 9.79
N GLU A 35 6.38 -16.17 10.79
CA GLU A 35 5.24 -17.08 10.61
C GLU A 35 3.89 -16.35 10.46
N LEU A 36 3.86 -15.01 10.59
CA LEU A 36 2.62 -14.24 10.48
C LEU A 36 1.99 -14.43 9.10
N TYR A 37 0.75 -14.89 9.03
CA TYR A 37 0.00 -14.91 7.78
C TYR A 37 -0.40 -13.48 7.39
N MET A 38 -0.05 -13.07 6.18
CA MET A 38 -0.17 -11.68 5.75
C MET A 38 -1.20 -11.55 4.63
N ILE A 39 -2.16 -10.65 4.84
CA ILE A 39 -3.12 -10.25 3.81
C ILE A 39 -2.89 -8.77 3.55
N GLY A 40 -2.81 -8.38 2.27
CA GLY A 40 -2.75 -7.00 1.80
C GLY A 40 -4.04 -6.63 1.10
N ASP A 41 -4.50 -5.40 1.32
CA ASP A 41 -5.51 -4.84 0.43
C ASP A 41 -4.85 -4.43 -0.89
N VAL A 42 -5.52 -4.72 -2.01
CA VAL A 42 -5.06 -4.41 -3.36
C VAL A 42 -6.07 -3.48 -4.01
N CYS A 43 -6.12 -2.22 -3.54
CA CYS A 43 -6.80 -1.11 -4.20
C CYS A 43 -5.82 0.02 -4.55
N MET A 44 -6.27 0.92 -5.44
CA MET A 44 -5.67 2.22 -5.71
C MET A 44 -6.34 3.36 -4.92
N CYS A 45 -7.43 3.07 -4.22
CA CYS A 45 -8.34 4.02 -3.57
C CYS A 45 -7.59 5.00 -2.63
N GLU A 46 -6.59 4.47 -1.91
CA GLU A 46 -5.81 5.17 -0.91
C GLU A 46 -4.66 5.99 -1.52
N TYR A 47 -4.28 5.68 -2.76
CA TYR A 47 -3.08 6.20 -3.43
C TYR A 47 -3.40 7.22 -4.52
N LEU A 48 -4.64 7.24 -5.03
CA LEU A 48 -5.08 8.20 -6.02
C LEU A 48 -5.31 9.58 -5.40
N SER A 49 -4.80 10.62 -6.05
CA SER A 49 -5.07 12.03 -5.70
C SER A 49 -6.50 12.43 -6.05
N LEU A 50 -7.07 11.80 -7.09
CA LEU A 50 -8.45 11.99 -7.50
C LEU A 50 -9.35 11.10 -6.65
N ILE A 51 -10.19 11.73 -5.84
CA ILE A 51 -11.19 11.04 -5.03
C ILE A 51 -12.38 10.64 -5.91
N HIS A 52 -12.18 9.76 -6.90
CA HIS A 52 -13.30 9.18 -7.66
C HIS A 52 -13.04 7.71 -7.94
N ILE A 53 -13.96 6.88 -7.42
CA ILE A 53 -14.22 5.52 -7.91
C ILE A 53 -14.61 5.70 -9.39
N SER A 54 -13.74 5.31 -10.31
CA SER A 54 -14.15 5.08 -11.68
C SER A 54 -15.01 3.82 -11.69
N ASP A 55 -16.30 3.98 -12.00
CA ASP A 55 -17.21 2.91 -12.40
C ASP A 55 -16.60 2.04 -13.51
#